data_AF-A0A7S4PPK2-F1
#
_entry.id   AF-A0A7S4PPK2-F1
#
_cell.length_a   1.000
_cell.length_b   1.000
_cell.length_c   1.000
_cell.angle_alpha   90.00
_cell.angle_beta   90.00
_cell.angle_gamma   90.00
#
_symmetry.space_group_name_H-M   'P 1'
#
loop_
_entity.id
_entity.type
_entity.pdbx_description
1 polymer ?
#
loop_
_entity_poly.entity_id
_entity_poly.type
_entity_poly.pdbx_seq_one_letter_code
_entity_poly.pdbx_strand_id
1 'polypeptide(L)'
;MASMQGHQRLLLLLLLVVSRCFLDLGEQHPQHEQGSSGEFSTPKIVLTSPAEERASEQVNEIGGPGEKKHEENEQEHKINVSQRGGLFVPTYGEITDSFLERQRTLGPRILAEDVFFKAENHGSQVLVHTLLATNLALKEIDVSWVTQLTSDRLDGFKAMMARWKGPISATLYCRELQRDLDLIRPLRDRVDFHLVLADLHPGRLYPVNTLRNLAMDKCRTQWMVLVDADFVPNDDVYDLLLPRLEPWGKTGGNEIYVLPAFQMQDKEKGIPRNKMELLSLGPAVSQVHPEKGRDIAHKYTDYERWRVSSEIYEIQYRMPYEPYYVANKRIPRYESAFVGYGNDKTGQCYEVWRSRMKYKILPDCFVFHMDHPRGDWLKFDTEWIIRGPSTLETFLKEVHVRYTGNKSTPHEAGVNLHVIAGEQGESCEDACLKRNLSCRAEHGLEVNDCERVKEALGGLCEGSCSQALFGNDLPAFNHKYNMCLVNQKPGEYPLSCRIRQPDSNRVCPCGEKLEQWLTEHWVEEIKNKSLEEFQLTWFK
;
A
#
# COMPACT_ATOMS: atom_id res chain seq x y z
N MET A 1 45.40 -20.48 36.60
CA MET A 1 45.09 -19.50 35.52
C MET A 1 46.07 -18.31 35.49
N ALA A 2 47.36 -18.54 35.77
CA ALA A 2 48.34 -17.46 35.87
C ALA A 2 49.43 -17.48 34.78
N SER A 3 49.29 -18.28 33.70
CA SER A 3 50.32 -18.34 32.65
C SER A 3 49.81 -18.48 31.21
N MET A 4 48.57 -18.08 30.90
CA MET A 4 48.06 -18.07 29.51
C MET A 4 48.01 -16.64 28.94
N GLN A 5 48.53 -16.46 27.72
CA GLN A 5 48.56 -15.19 26.99
C GLN A 5 47.14 -14.72 26.60
N GLY A 6 46.97 -13.41 26.43
CA GLY A 6 45.67 -12.70 26.37
C GLY A 6 44.64 -13.25 25.37
N HIS A 7 45.05 -13.88 24.27
CA HIS A 7 44.10 -14.46 23.31
C HIS A 7 43.47 -15.78 23.80
N GLN A 8 44.16 -16.53 24.67
CA GLN A 8 43.60 -17.74 25.29
C GLN A 8 42.59 -17.41 26.41
N ARG A 9 42.69 -16.23 27.03
CA ARG A 9 41.66 -15.75 27.99
C ARG A 9 40.35 -15.35 27.29
N LEU A 10 40.44 -14.81 26.07
CA LEU A 10 39.25 -14.42 25.30
C LEU A 10 38.47 -15.65 24.80
N LEU A 11 39.18 -16.71 24.37
CA LEU A 11 38.54 -17.96 23.95
C LEU A 11 37.89 -18.72 25.11
N LEU A 12 38.48 -18.67 26.31
CA LEU A 12 37.90 -19.27 27.52
C LEU A 12 36.67 -18.50 28.05
N LEU A 13 36.65 -17.17 27.90
CA LEU A 13 35.48 -16.34 28.21
C LEU A 13 34.33 -16.55 27.22
N LEU A 14 34.63 -16.72 25.93
CA LEU A 14 33.62 -17.05 24.91
C LEU A 14 33.02 -18.45 25.13
N LEU A 15 33.82 -19.45 25.53
CA LEU A 15 33.32 -20.79 25.86
C LEU A 15 32.48 -20.81 27.16
N LEU A 16 32.80 -19.97 28.15
CA LEU A 16 32.01 -19.86 29.38
C LEU A 16 30.69 -19.09 29.19
N VAL A 17 30.63 -18.13 28.26
CA VAL A 17 29.39 -17.42 27.91
C VAL A 17 28.47 -18.31 27.07
N VAL A 18 29.01 -19.11 26.16
CA VAL A 18 28.21 -20.07 25.36
C VAL A 18 27.68 -21.22 26.24
N SER A 19 28.42 -21.69 27.24
CA SER A 19 27.91 -22.71 28.18
C SER A 19 26.89 -22.17 29.21
N ARG A 20 26.88 -20.86 29.52
CA ARG A 20 25.83 -20.27 30.37
C ARG A 20 24.52 -20.00 29.61
N CYS A 21 24.56 -19.73 28.31
CA CYS A 21 23.34 -19.64 27.49
C CYS A 21 22.66 -20.98 27.23
N PHE A 22 23.32 -22.12 27.48
CA PHE A 22 22.73 -23.46 27.32
C PHE A 22 22.23 -24.10 28.62
N LEU A 23 22.37 -23.44 29.78
CA LEU A 23 21.96 -23.96 31.09
C LEU A 23 20.79 -23.21 31.76
N ASP A 24 20.26 -22.14 31.16
CA ASP A 24 19.05 -21.44 31.62
C ASP A 24 17.78 -21.79 30.81
N LEU A 25 17.85 -22.82 29.96
CA LEU A 25 16.67 -23.51 29.41
C LEU A 25 16.35 -24.73 30.29
N GLY A 26 15.94 -24.48 31.53
CA GLY A 26 15.56 -25.49 32.50
C GLY A 26 14.47 -24.98 33.44
N GLU A 27 13.29 -25.60 33.32
CA GLU A 27 12.22 -25.63 34.33
C GLU A 27 11.45 -24.34 34.65
N GLN A 28 10.41 -24.06 33.85
CA GLN A 28 9.09 -23.74 34.40
C GLN A 28 8.00 -24.44 33.57
N HIS A 29 7.47 -25.53 34.10
CA HIS A 29 6.27 -26.21 33.63
C HIS A 29 5.03 -25.33 33.82
N PRO A 30 4.18 -25.16 32.79
CA PRO A 30 2.74 -25.14 32.95
C PRO A 30 2.20 -26.55 32.73
N GLN A 31 1.20 -26.92 33.52
CA GLN A 31 0.58 -28.24 33.57
C GLN A 31 0.01 -28.66 32.21
N HIS A 32 0.25 -29.93 31.86
CA HIS A 32 -0.39 -30.64 30.77
C HIS A 32 -1.91 -30.71 30.98
N GLU A 33 -2.69 -30.08 30.10
CA GLU A 33 -3.94 -30.67 29.64
C GLU A 33 -3.64 -31.35 28.29
N GLN A 34 -3.87 -32.66 28.24
CA GLN A 34 -3.73 -33.48 27.04
C GLN A 34 -4.80 -33.11 26.02
N GLY A 35 -4.41 -32.38 24.97
CA GLY A 35 -5.18 -32.21 23.73
C GLY A 35 -4.41 -32.80 22.57
N SER A 36 -5.04 -33.70 21.83
CA SER A 36 -4.49 -34.47 20.70
C SER A 36 -3.70 -33.64 19.69
N SER A 37 -2.53 -34.15 19.31
CA SER A 37 -1.78 -33.74 18.13
C SER A 37 -2.56 -34.12 16.86
N GLY A 38 -3.38 -33.21 16.35
CA GLY A 38 -3.87 -33.24 14.98
C GLY A 38 -2.94 -32.41 14.10
N GLU A 39 -2.35 -33.03 13.07
CA GLU A 39 -1.85 -32.28 11.92
C GLU A 39 -3.04 -31.51 11.32
N PHE A 40 -3.04 -30.18 11.47
CA PHE A 40 -4.06 -29.34 10.85
C PHE A 40 -3.72 -29.14 9.36
N SER A 41 -4.55 -29.68 8.47
CA SER A 41 -4.56 -29.28 7.07
C SER A 41 -5.07 -27.84 6.95
N THR A 42 -4.37 -27.02 6.17
CA THR A 42 -4.72 -25.63 5.91
C THR A 42 -5.61 -25.51 4.66
N PRO A 43 -6.66 -24.66 4.66
CA PRO A 43 -7.55 -24.53 3.52
C PRO A 43 -6.84 -23.88 2.32
N LYS A 44 -7.01 -24.44 1.12
CA LYS A 44 -6.49 -23.86 -0.13
C LYS A 44 -7.34 -22.67 -0.57
N ILE A 45 -6.70 -21.55 -0.89
CA ILE A 45 -7.36 -20.40 -1.54
C ILE A 45 -7.43 -20.66 -3.04
N VAL A 46 -8.63 -20.69 -3.59
CA VAL A 46 -8.88 -20.83 -5.04
C VAL A 46 -9.42 -19.50 -5.56
N LEU A 47 -8.71 -18.90 -6.51
CA LEU A 47 -9.13 -17.69 -7.20
C LEU A 47 -10.09 -18.06 -8.33
N THR A 48 -11.20 -17.35 -8.44
CA THR A 48 -12.16 -17.53 -9.54
C THR A 48 -12.39 -16.21 -10.26
N SER A 49 -12.31 -16.25 -11.59
CA SER A 49 -12.72 -15.14 -12.45
C SER A 49 -14.22 -15.21 -12.77
N PRO A 50 -14.89 -14.08 -13.07
CA PRO A 50 -16.31 -14.09 -13.47
C PRO A 50 -16.62 -14.95 -14.71
N ALA A 51 -15.61 -15.28 -15.53
CA ALA A 51 -15.76 -16.10 -16.72
C ALA A 51 -15.84 -17.62 -16.40
N GLU A 52 -15.23 -18.06 -15.29
CA GLU A 52 -15.18 -19.47 -14.89
C GLU A 52 -16.46 -19.92 -14.19
N GLU A 53 -17.16 -19.02 -13.51
CA GLU A 53 -18.42 -19.29 -12.81
C GLU A 53 -19.53 -19.75 -13.79
N ARG A 54 -19.56 -19.18 -15.00
CA ARG A 54 -20.49 -19.57 -16.08
C ARG A 54 -20.19 -20.94 -16.70
N ALA A 55 -18.96 -21.43 -16.62
CA ALA A 55 -18.59 -22.73 -17.17
C ALA A 55 -18.96 -23.89 -16.23
N SER A 56 -18.99 -23.65 -14.91
CA SER A 56 -19.32 -24.67 -13.92
C SER A 56 -20.81 -25.02 -13.80
N GLU A 57 -21.73 -24.15 -14.24
CA GLU A 57 -23.17 -24.44 -14.19
C GLU A 57 -23.65 -25.37 -15.34
N GLN A 58 -22.83 -25.63 -16.35
CA GLN A 58 -23.22 -26.47 -17.51
C GLN A 58 -22.82 -27.94 -17.39
N VAL A 59 -22.16 -28.36 -16.30
CA VAL A 59 -21.69 -29.75 -16.12
C VAL A 59 -22.15 -30.28 -14.77
N ASN A 60 -23.45 -30.57 -14.62
CA ASN A 60 -23.96 -31.44 -13.55
C ASN A 60 -25.35 -31.99 -13.90
N GLU A 61 -25.43 -32.79 -14.95
CA GLU A 61 -26.43 -33.87 -15.02
C GLU A 61 -25.70 -35.15 -15.41
N ILE A 62 -25.97 -36.22 -14.66
CA ILE A 62 -25.60 -37.64 -14.80
C ILE A 62 -24.70 -38.15 -13.64
N GLY A 63 -25.33 -38.83 -12.67
CA GLY A 63 -24.65 -39.67 -11.67
C GLY A 63 -25.57 -40.17 -10.55
N GLY A 64 -25.83 -41.48 -10.50
CA GLY A 64 -26.79 -42.17 -9.60
C GLY A 64 -26.32 -42.39 -8.15
N PRO A 65 -27.09 -43.14 -7.33
CA PRO A 65 -26.99 -43.12 -5.88
C PRO A 65 -25.94 -44.09 -5.34
N GLY A 66 -25.00 -43.61 -4.51
CA GLY A 66 -24.03 -44.45 -3.82
C GLY A 66 -23.31 -43.74 -2.66
N GLU A 67 -23.52 -44.27 -1.46
CA GLU A 67 -22.69 -44.21 -0.24
C GLU A 67 -22.30 -42.84 0.36
N LYS A 68 -23.00 -42.50 1.46
CA LYS A 68 -22.60 -41.45 2.41
C LYS A 68 -21.34 -41.88 3.17
N LYS A 69 -20.17 -41.38 2.76
CA LYS A 69 -19.04 -41.17 3.68
C LYS A 69 -19.17 -39.79 4.31
N HIS A 70 -18.99 -39.73 5.62
CA HIS A 70 -18.79 -38.48 6.34
C HIS A 70 -17.45 -37.88 5.91
N GLU A 71 -17.48 -36.98 4.92
CA GLU A 71 -16.39 -36.04 4.66
C GLU A 71 -16.56 -34.84 5.61
N GLU A 72 -15.56 -34.60 6.45
CA GLU A 72 -15.40 -33.31 7.11
C GLU A 72 -15.18 -32.25 6.01
N ASN A 73 -16.13 -31.33 5.88
CA ASN A 73 -16.10 -30.25 4.88
C ASN A 73 -14.88 -29.34 5.09
N GLU A 74 -13.79 -29.59 4.36
CA GLU A 74 -12.82 -28.55 4.02
C GLU A 74 -13.50 -27.57 3.06
N GLN A 75 -14.17 -26.53 3.61
CA GLN A 75 -14.83 -25.51 2.79
C GLN A 75 -13.76 -24.63 2.10
N GLU A 76 -13.39 -24.96 0.85
CA GLU A 76 -12.57 -24.08 0.00
C GLU A 76 -13.26 -22.71 -0.14
N HIS A 77 -12.64 -21.67 0.39
CA HIS A 77 -13.15 -20.30 0.27
C HIS A 77 -12.74 -19.73 -1.10
N LYS A 78 -13.63 -19.80 -2.07
CA LYS A 78 -13.45 -19.14 -3.38
C LYS A 78 -13.56 -17.62 -3.22
N ILE A 79 -12.55 -16.89 -3.69
CA ILE A 79 -12.50 -15.43 -3.65
C ILE A 79 -12.59 -14.90 -5.07
N ASN A 80 -13.63 -14.13 -5.37
CA ASN A 80 -13.76 -13.44 -6.64
C ASN A 80 -12.77 -12.28 -6.72
N VAL A 81 -12.05 -12.18 -7.83
CA VAL A 81 -11.05 -11.12 -8.07
C VAL A 81 -11.27 -10.47 -9.42
N SER A 82 -10.96 -9.17 -9.51
CA SER A 82 -10.82 -8.44 -10.77
C SER A 82 -9.36 -8.10 -11.01
N GLN A 83 -8.92 -8.20 -12.26
CA GLN A 83 -7.58 -7.81 -12.66
C GLN A 83 -7.54 -6.31 -13.03
N ARG A 84 -6.60 -5.56 -12.42
CA ARG A 84 -6.29 -4.16 -12.72
C ARG A 84 -4.79 -4.05 -13.01
N GLY A 85 -4.43 -4.04 -14.30
CA GLY A 85 -3.05 -4.17 -14.74
C GLY A 85 -2.50 -5.55 -14.35
N GLY A 86 -1.31 -5.59 -13.75
CA GLY A 86 -0.75 -6.81 -13.15
C GLY A 86 -1.37 -7.19 -11.79
N LEU A 87 -2.18 -6.33 -11.16
CA LEU A 87 -2.71 -6.54 -9.82
C LEU A 87 -4.09 -7.19 -9.85
N PHE A 88 -4.38 -7.99 -8.83
CA PHE A 88 -5.67 -8.64 -8.60
C PHE A 88 -6.29 -8.07 -7.33
N VAL A 89 -7.50 -7.55 -7.49
CA VAL A 89 -8.25 -6.86 -6.45
C VAL A 89 -9.46 -7.72 -6.07
N PRO A 90 -9.70 -8.01 -4.77
CA PRO A 90 -10.90 -8.73 -4.36
C PRO A 90 -12.19 -8.00 -4.76
N THR A 91 -13.18 -8.74 -5.24
CA THR A 91 -14.48 -8.22 -5.66
C THR A 91 -15.61 -9.09 -5.13
N TYR A 92 -16.82 -8.54 -5.05
CA TYR A 92 -17.98 -9.24 -4.52
C TYR A 92 -18.69 -10.15 -5.55
N GLY A 93 -18.13 -10.35 -6.76
CA GLY A 93 -18.87 -10.97 -7.87
C GLY A 93 -20.02 -10.08 -8.37
N GLU A 94 -20.95 -10.63 -9.16
CA GLU A 94 -22.19 -9.92 -9.50
C GLU A 94 -23.06 -9.73 -8.25
N ILE A 95 -23.51 -8.50 -7.98
CA ILE A 95 -24.47 -8.21 -6.90
C ILE A 95 -25.83 -8.79 -7.32
N THR A 96 -26.06 -10.07 -7.00
CA THR A 96 -27.28 -10.81 -7.36
C THR A 96 -28.43 -10.56 -6.37
N ASP A 97 -29.65 -11.03 -6.69
CA ASP A 97 -30.77 -11.02 -5.74
C ASP A 97 -30.43 -11.74 -4.42
N SER A 98 -29.53 -12.72 -4.44
CA SER A 98 -29.02 -13.41 -3.24
C SER A 98 -28.28 -12.48 -2.26
N PHE A 99 -27.77 -11.35 -2.73
CA PHE A 99 -27.10 -10.32 -1.93
C PHE A 99 -28.12 -9.43 -1.19
N LEU A 100 -29.17 -9.01 -1.89
CA LEU A 100 -30.30 -8.30 -1.27
C LEU A 100 -31.02 -9.23 -0.29
N GLU A 101 -31.09 -10.51 -0.62
CA GLU A 101 -31.62 -11.54 0.24
C GLU A 101 -30.73 -11.78 1.46
N ARG A 102 -29.39 -11.82 1.31
CA ARG A 102 -28.45 -11.82 2.45
C ARG A 102 -28.65 -10.62 3.38
N GLN A 103 -28.77 -9.42 2.82
CA GLN A 103 -29.10 -8.20 3.57
C GLN A 103 -30.45 -8.32 4.32
N ARG A 104 -31.47 -8.95 3.71
CA ARG A 104 -32.78 -9.21 4.34
C ARG A 104 -32.71 -10.32 5.40
N THR A 105 -31.86 -11.33 5.23
CA THR A 105 -31.70 -12.47 6.16
C THR A 105 -30.85 -12.17 7.39
N LEU A 106 -30.15 -11.01 7.44
CA LEU A 106 -29.43 -10.56 8.64
C LEU A 106 -30.37 -10.29 9.86
N GLY A 107 -31.69 -10.45 9.69
CA GLY A 107 -32.65 -10.65 10.76
C GLY A 107 -33.46 -9.40 11.13
N PRO A 108 -34.69 -9.55 11.64
CA PRO A 108 -35.63 -8.45 11.87
C PRO A 108 -35.22 -7.42 12.94
N ARG A 109 -34.09 -7.59 13.64
CA ARG A 109 -33.54 -6.58 14.58
C ARG A 109 -32.76 -5.47 13.87
N ILE A 110 -32.19 -5.74 12.70
CA ILE A 110 -31.43 -4.74 11.92
C ILE A 110 -32.37 -3.72 11.26
N LEU A 111 -33.64 -4.08 11.07
CA LEU A 111 -34.71 -3.21 10.55
C LEU A 111 -35.28 -2.22 11.57
N ALA A 112 -34.89 -2.31 12.86
CA ALA A 112 -35.26 -1.29 13.85
C ALA A 112 -34.38 -0.02 13.72
N GLU A 113 -33.16 -0.21 13.22
CA GLU A 113 -32.22 0.75 12.66
C GLU A 113 -32.56 1.16 11.21
N ASP A 114 -32.76 2.42 10.78
CA ASP A 114 -32.84 2.74 9.34
C ASP A 114 -31.45 2.61 8.63
N VAL A 115 -30.76 1.49 8.81
CA VAL A 115 -29.39 1.22 8.35
C VAL A 115 -29.44 0.53 6.99
N PHE A 116 -29.23 1.31 5.93
CA PHE A 116 -29.19 0.82 4.56
C PHE A 116 -27.76 0.87 3.99
N PHE A 117 -27.22 -0.30 3.66
CA PHE A 117 -25.90 -0.43 3.02
C PHE A 117 -26.02 -0.27 1.51
N LYS A 118 -25.05 0.43 0.91
CA LYS A 118 -24.92 0.61 -0.54
C LYS A 118 -23.59 0.07 -1.01
N ALA A 119 -23.59 -0.55 -2.18
CA ALA A 119 -22.35 -0.92 -2.83
C ALA A 119 -21.64 0.34 -3.34
N GLU A 120 -20.38 0.51 -2.92
CA GLU A 120 -19.52 1.61 -3.32
C GLU A 120 -18.15 1.04 -3.72
N ASN A 121 -17.35 1.81 -4.47
CA ASN A 121 -16.01 1.40 -4.89
C ASN A 121 -14.97 2.40 -4.37
N HIS A 122 -14.07 1.91 -3.52
CA HIS A 122 -12.99 2.68 -2.89
C HIS A 122 -11.63 2.01 -3.15
N GLY A 123 -11.40 1.65 -4.41
CA GLY A 123 -10.31 0.79 -4.86
C GLY A 123 -10.79 -0.65 -5.04
N SER A 124 -11.48 -1.18 -4.03
CA SER A 124 -12.29 -2.39 -4.12
C SER A 124 -13.76 -2.04 -3.88
N GLN A 125 -14.65 -2.85 -4.44
CA GLN A 125 -16.08 -2.76 -4.11
C GLN A 125 -16.27 -3.15 -2.64
N VAL A 126 -17.06 -2.40 -1.88
CA VAL A 126 -17.45 -2.68 -0.48
C VAL A 126 -18.88 -2.21 -0.24
N LEU A 127 -19.50 -2.75 0.81
CA LEU A 127 -20.79 -2.26 1.27
C LEU A 127 -20.61 -1.23 2.36
N VAL A 128 -21.24 -0.08 2.17
CA VAL A 128 -21.05 1.07 3.02
C VAL A 128 -22.39 1.57 3.53
N HIS A 129 -22.47 1.82 4.83
CA HIS A 129 -23.45 2.70 5.43
C HIS A 129 -22.72 3.81 6.16
N THR A 130 -23.15 5.07 6.00
CA THR A 130 -22.49 6.20 6.67
C THR A 130 -23.41 6.82 7.70
N LEU A 131 -22.93 6.87 8.94
CA LEU A 131 -23.52 7.61 10.04
C LEU A 131 -22.77 8.94 10.17
N LEU A 132 -23.42 10.04 9.81
CA LEU A 132 -22.84 11.36 9.95
C LEU A 132 -22.78 11.80 11.42
N ALA A 133 -21.80 12.65 11.70
CA ALA A 133 -21.60 13.29 12.98
C ALA A 133 -22.84 14.11 13.39
N THR A 134 -23.25 14.02 14.66
CA THR A 134 -24.46 14.67 15.17
C THR A 134 -24.28 16.15 15.46
N ASN A 135 -23.06 16.60 15.70
CA ASN A 135 -22.77 17.98 16.11
C ASN A 135 -21.40 18.41 15.57
N LEU A 136 -21.34 18.55 14.24
CA LEU A 136 -20.15 18.93 13.52
C LEU A 136 -20.39 20.20 12.69
N ALA A 137 -19.78 21.30 13.14
CA ALA A 137 -19.71 22.56 12.39
C ALA A 137 -18.33 22.68 11.74
N LEU A 138 -18.26 22.48 10.43
CA LEU A 138 -17.01 22.60 9.68
C LEU A 138 -16.61 24.05 9.47
N LYS A 139 -15.31 24.35 9.62
CA LYS A 139 -14.74 25.64 9.22
C LYS A 139 -14.53 25.68 7.70
N GLU A 140 -14.38 26.88 7.15
CA GLU A 140 -14.06 27.07 5.72
C GLU A 140 -12.76 26.36 5.34
N ILE A 141 -11.75 26.46 6.21
CA ILE A 141 -10.50 25.72 6.13
C ILE A 141 -10.37 24.91 7.40
N ASP A 142 -10.39 23.59 7.25
CA ASP A 142 -10.41 22.63 8.34
C ASP A 142 -9.61 21.37 7.96
N VAL A 143 -9.32 20.53 8.95
CA VAL A 143 -8.56 19.28 8.79
C VAL A 143 -9.24 18.18 9.58
N SER A 144 -9.47 17.02 8.96
CA SER A 144 -10.04 15.85 9.63
C SER A 144 -8.97 14.87 10.04
N TRP A 145 -9.14 14.23 11.19
CA TRP A 145 -8.46 12.97 11.48
C TRP A 145 -9.12 11.86 10.65
N VAL A 146 -8.33 11.09 9.92
CA VAL A 146 -8.83 10.04 9.02
C VAL A 146 -8.19 8.73 9.41
N THR A 147 -9.02 7.75 9.72
CA THR A 147 -8.56 6.44 10.19
C THR A 147 -9.54 5.33 9.83
N GLN A 148 -9.12 4.09 10.07
CA GLN A 148 -9.95 2.90 9.95
C GLN A 148 -9.69 1.99 11.15
N LEU A 149 -10.71 1.24 11.57
CA LEU A 149 -10.62 0.43 12.78
C LEU A 149 -11.67 -0.69 12.82
N THR A 150 -11.47 -1.59 13.78
CA THR A 150 -12.46 -2.52 14.32
C THR A 150 -12.87 -2.09 15.73
N SER A 151 -13.93 -2.68 16.27
CA SER A 151 -14.44 -2.30 17.60
C SER A 151 -13.48 -2.58 18.76
N ASP A 152 -12.52 -3.50 18.61
CA ASP A 152 -11.45 -3.75 19.61
C ASP A 152 -10.36 -2.66 19.67
N ARG A 153 -10.43 -1.65 18.80
CA ARG A 153 -9.54 -0.47 18.82
C ARG A 153 -10.21 0.79 19.38
N LEU A 154 -11.45 0.69 19.86
CA LEU A 154 -12.21 1.85 20.32
C LEU A 154 -11.58 2.56 21.53
N ASP A 155 -10.80 1.87 22.37
CA ASP A 155 -10.15 2.52 23.51
C ASP A 155 -9.03 3.47 23.09
N GLY A 156 -8.17 3.04 22.15
CA GLY A 156 -7.18 3.92 21.52
C GLY A 156 -7.84 5.07 20.75
N PHE A 157 -8.92 4.76 20.02
CA PHE A 157 -9.69 5.77 19.29
C PHE A 157 -10.29 6.83 20.23
N LYS A 158 -10.86 6.44 21.38
CA LYS A 158 -11.37 7.39 22.40
C LYS A 158 -10.25 8.24 22.98
N ALA A 159 -9.07 7.67 23.24
CA ALA A 159 -7.91 8.42 23.72
C ALA A 159 -7.44 9.46 22.68
N MET A 160 -7.48 9.11 21.39
CA MET A 160 -7.22 10.04 20.29
C MET A 160 -8.28 11.15 20.26
N MET A 161 -9.58 10.79 20.33
CA MET A 161 -10.69 11.76 20.34
C MET A 161 -10.60 12.76 21.50
N ALA A 162 -10.04 12.37 22.64
CA ALA A 162 -9.85 13.24 23.79
C ALA A 162 -8.84 14.37 23.53
N ARG A 163 -7.90 14.18 22.58
CA ARG A 163 -6.87 15.17 22.23
C ARG A 163 -7.10 15.84 20.90
N TRP A 164 -7.81 15.19 19.98
CA TRP A 164 -8.17 15.76 18.70
C TRP A 164 -9.45 16.60 18.81
N LYS A 165 -9.35 17.90 18.48
CA LYS A 165 -10.48 18.83 18.57
C LYS A 165 -11.30 18.95 17.27
N GLY A 166 -10.74 18.48 16.15
CA GLY A 166 -11.31 18.65 14.82
C GLY A 166 -12.32 17.57 14.41
N PRO A 167 -12.82 17.65 13.16
CA PRO A 167 -13.62 16.62 12.53
C PRO A 167 -12.89 15.28 12.45
N ILE A 168 -13.62 14.16 12.41
CA ILE A 168 -13.07 12.81 12.27
C ILE A 168 -13.87 12.05 11.20
N SER A 169 -13.17 11.37 10.30
CA SER A 169 -13.75 10.39 9.38
C SER A 169 -13.14 9.02 9.69
N ALA A 170 -13.98 8.08 10.14
CA ALA A 170 -13.54 6.78 10.61
C ALA A 170 -14.30 5.65 9.91
N THR A 171 -13.58 4.77 9.23
CA THR A 171 -14.19 3.54 8.69
C THR A 171 -14.17 2.44 9.73
N LEU A 172 -15.34 1.93 10.13
CA LEU A 172 -15.48 0.81 11.05
C LEU A 172 -15.75 -0.49 10.29
N TYR A 173 -14.82 -1.43 10.35
CA TYR A 173 -15.01 -2.79 9.86
C TYR A 173 -15.84 -3.59 10.89
N CYS A 174 -17.13 -3.70 10.60
CA CYS A 174 -18.14 -4.24 11.49
C CYS A 174 -18.18 -5.77 11.40
N ARG A 175 -17.86 -6.43 12.52
CA ARG A 175 -17.96 -7.89 12.67
C ARG A 175 -19.31 -8.29 13.26
N GLU A 176 -19.82 -7.47 14.18
CA GLU A 176 -21.08 -7.69 14.87
C GLU A 176 -21.88 -6.40 14.83
N LEU A 177 -22.62 -6.17 13.73
CA LEU A 177 -23.23 -4.87 13.41
C LEU A 177 -23.94 -4.23 14.61
N GLN A 178 -24.82 -4.97 15.31
CA GLN A 178 -25.58 -4.41 16.43
C GLN A 178 -24.68 -3.99 17.60
N ARG A 179 -23.74 -4.86 17.99
CA ARG A 179 -22.79 -4.58 19.07
C ARG A 179 -21.90 -3.40 18.70
N ASP A 180 -21.39 -3.38 17.48
CA ASP A 180 -20.52 -2.34 16.96
C ASP A 180 -21.26 -0.98 16.90
N LEU A 181 -22.53 -0.97 16.47
CA LEU A 181 -23.40 0.21 16.48
C LEU A 181 -23.59 0.76 17.90
N ASP A 182 -23.95 -0.09 18.85
CA ASP A 182 -24.18 0.31 20.24
C ASP A 182 -22.91 0.94 20.86
N LEU A 183 -21.73 0.43 20.50
CA LEU A 183 -20.45 0.96 20.97
C LEU A 183 -20.09 2.34 20.38
N ILE A 184 -20.43 2.61 19.11
CA ILE A 184 -20.08 3.87 18.45
C ILE A 184 -21.14 4.97 18.58
N ARG A 185 -22.39 4.64 18.90
CA ARG A 185 -23.48 5.61 19.12
C ARG A 185 -23.07 6.82 20.00
N PRO A 186 -22.40 6.64 21.16
CA PRO A 186 -21.99 7.77 21.99
C PRO A 186 -20.81 8.58 21.43
N LEU A 187 -20.14 8.10 20.37
CA LEU A 187 -18.94 8.71 19.81
C LEU A 187 -19.23 9.61 18.59
N ARG A 188 -20.49 9.76 18.20
CA ARG A 188 -20.90 10.44 16.96
C ARG A 188 -20.87 11.97 17.01
N ASP A 189 -20.43 12.60 18.09
CA ASP A 189 -20.42 14.07 18.21
C ASP A 189 -19.69 14.73 17.02
N ARG A 190 -18.43 14.34 16.79
CA ARG A 190 -17.54 14.87 15.74
C ARG A 190 -17.04 13.82 14.73
N VAL A 191 -17.63 12.63 14.76
CA VAL A 191 -17.17 11.48 13.96
C VAL A 191 -18.22 11.11 12.92
N ASP A 192 -17.83 11.19 11.65
CA ASP A 192 -18.51 10.48 10.57
C ASP A 192 -18.02 9.04 10.56
N PHE A 193 -18.89 8.09 10.91
CA PHE A 193 -18.59 6.66 10.87
C PHE A 193 -19.05 6.03 9.55
N HIS A 194 -18.13 5.37 8.84
CA HIS A 194 -18.41 4.62 7.62
C HIS A 194 -18.33 3.13 7.93
N LEU A 195 -19.49 2.47 7.97
CA LEU A 195 -19.61 1.06 8.36
C LEU A 195 -19.39 0.16 7.14
N VAL A 196 -18.52 -0.84 7.28
CA VAL A 196 -18.30 -1.91 6.30
C VAL A 196 -18.52 -3.27 6.94
N LEU A 197 -19.39 -4.10 6.38
CA LEU A 197 -19.71 -5.42 6.94
C LEU A 197 -18.65 -6.46 6.59
N ALA A 198 -18.06 -7.07 7.62
CA ALA A 198 -16.96 -8.02 7.48
C ALA A 198 -17.38 -9.34 6.80
N ASP A 199 -18.55 -9.86 7.17
CA ASP A 199 -19.06 -11.14 6.65
C ASP A 199 -19.32 -11.13 5.15
N LEU A 200 -19.44 -9.95 4.55
CA LEU A 200 -19.69 -9.82 3.13
C LEU A 200 -18.39 -9.62 2.36
N HIS A 201 -17.28 -9.23 3.00
CA HIS A 201 -16.02 -9.07 2.30
C HIS A 201 -15.46 -10.41 1.79
N PRO A 202 -15.02 -10.50 0.52
CA PRO A 202 -14.49 -11.73 -0.05
C PRO A 202 -13.41 -12.37 0.83
N GLY A 203 -13.59 -13.65 1.14
CA GLY A 203 -12.68 -14.43 1.98
C GLY A 203 -12.60 -13.99 3.45
N ARG A 204 -13.46 -13.07 3.92
CA ARG A 204 -13.41 -12.43 5.25
C ARG A 204 -12.06 -11.76 5.57
N LEU A 205 -11.26 -11.48 4.55
CA LEU A 205 -9.96 -10.81 4.69
C LEU A 205 -10.16 -9.38 5.21
N TYR A 206 -9.18 -8.82 5.92
CA TYR A 206 -9.26 -7.44 6.43
C TYR A 206 -8.85 -6.42 5.35
N PRO A 207 -9.78 -5.64 4.74
CA PRO A 207 -9.48 -4.85 3.55
C PRO A 207 -8.90 -3.49 3.90
N VAL A 208 -7.81 -3.47 4.66
CA VAL A 208 -7.28 -2.26 5.32
C VAL A 208 -7.16 -1.05 4.39
N ASN A 209 -6.66 -1.24 3.17
CA ASN A 209 -6.47 -0.17 2.20
C ASN A 209 -7.80 0.37 1.64
N THR A 210 -8.77 -0.50 1.40
CA THR A 210 -10.13 -0.10 1.01
C THR A 210 -10.80 0.68 2.15
N LEU A 211 -10.61 0.27 3.41
CA LEU A 211 -11.16 0.98 4.56
C LEU A 211 -10.53 2.38 4.73
N ARG A 212 -9.21 2.49 4.53
CA ARG A 212 -8.50 3.79 4.52
C ARG A 212 -9.01 4.68 3.39
N ASN A 213 -9.13 4.15 2.17
CA ASN A 213 -9.65 4.89 1.02
C ASN A 213 -11.08 5.38 1.25
N LEU A 214 -11.95 4.55 1.82
CA LEU A 214 -13.32 4.94 2.16
C LEU A 214 -13.34 6.13 3.14
N ALA A 215 -12.52 6.09 4.19
CA ALA A 215 -12.40 7.21 5.13
C ALA A 215 -11.87 8.46 4.43
N MET A 216 -10.84 8.33 3.58
CA MET A 216 -10.31 9.46 2.81
C MET A 216 -11.36 10.05 1.86
N ASP A 217 -12.09 9.21 1.12
CA ASP A 217 -13.05 9.64 0.11
C ASP A 217 -14.28 10.30 0.72
N LYS A 218 -14.75 9.79 1.85
CA LYS A 218 -15.91 10.34 2.58
C LYS A 218 -15.56 11.49 3.53
N CYS A 219 -14.28 11.67 3.87
CA CYS A 219 -13.81 12.79 4.66
C CYS A 219 -14.28 14.13 4.06
N ARG A 220 -14.86 15.00 4.90
CA ARG A 220 -15.51 16.25 4.47
C ARG A 220 -14.54 17.40 4.27
N THR A 221 -13.31 17.31 4.77
CA THR A 221 -12.29 18.37 4.70
C THR A 221 -11.31 18.15 3.54
N GLN A 222 -10.72 19.24 3.06
CA GLN A 222 -9.66 19.17 2.03
C GLN A 222 -8.32 18.70 2.59
N TRP A 223 -8.06 18.96 3.87
CA TRP A 223 -6.87 18.47 4.57
C TRP A 223 -7.22 17.29 5.46
N MET A 224 -6.32 16.32 5.54
CA MET A 224 -6.49 15.09 6.30
C MET A 224 -5.24 14.81 7.12
N VAL A 225 -5.39 14.35 8.36
CA VAL A 225 -4.33 13.68 9.12
C VAL A 225 -4.56 12.17 8.98
N LEU A 226 -3.64 11.48 8.29
CA LEU A 226 -3.73 10.04 8.06
C LEU A 226 -2.96 9.29 9.13
N VAL A 227 -3.67 8.62 10.04
CA VAL A 227 -3.10 7.92 11.19
C VAL A 227 -3.88 6.65 11.50
N ASP A 228 -3.19 5.60 11.94
CA ASP A 228 -3.85 4.39 12.44
C ASP A 228 -4.55 4.65 13.81
N ALA A 229 -5.54 3.81 14.14
CA ALA A 229 -6.51 4.09 15.21
C ALA A 229 -5.96 3.95 16.65
N ASP A 230 -4.78 3.38 16.79
CA ASP A 230 -4.00 3.13 18.00
C ASP A 230 -3.02 4.26 18.33
N PHE A 231 -3.00 5.33 17.53
CA PHE A 231 -2.14 6.47 17.75
C PHE A 231 -2.90 7.67 18.31
N VAL A 232 -2.27 8.32 19.27
CA VAL A 232 -2.80 9.50 19.95
C VAL A 232 -1.88 10.69 19.67
N PRO A 233 -2.38 11.84 19.19
CA PRO A 233 -1.55 13.00 18.98
C PRO A 233 -1.11 13.61 20.31
N ASN A 234 -0.06 14.43 20.28
CA ASN A 234 0.17 15.38 21.37
C ASN A 234 -0.95 16.42 21.45
N ASP A 235 -1.00 17.18 22.54
CA ASP A 235 -2.06 18.17 22.73
C ASP A 235 -1.96 19.29 21.69
N ASP A 236 -3.12 19.88 21.36
CA ASP A 236 -3.27 21.04 20.47
C ASP A 236 -2.80 20.88 19.01
N VAL A 237 -2.49 19.65 18.54
CA VAL A 237 -2.12 19.42 17.13
C VAL A 237 -3.13 20.01 16.15
N TYR A 238 -4.44 19.86 16.42
CA TYR A 238 -5.48 20.48 15.60
C TYR A 238 -5.30 22.01 15.48
N ASP A 239 -5.12 22.68 16.62
CA ASP A 239 -4.99 24.14 16.69
C ASP A 239 -3.67 24.62 16.06
N LEU A 240 -2.60 23.82 16.17
CA LEU A 240 -1.30 24.07 15.53
C LEU A 240 -1.35 23.95 13.99
N LEU A 241 -2.23 23.11 13.45
CA LEU A 241 -2.36 22.89 12.02
C LEU A 241 -3.19 23.97 11.32
N LEU A 242 -4.30 24.40 11.92
CA LEU A 242 -5.24 25.36 11.31
C LEU A 242 -4.60 26.59 10.64
N PRO A 243 -3.71 27.37 11.29
CA PRO A 243 -3.11 28.55 10.67
C PRO A 243 -2.15 28.22 9.53
N ARG A 244 -1.74 26.95 9.37
CA ARG A 244 -0.82 26.49 8.33
C ARG A 244 -1.54 26.02 7.06
N LEU A 245 -2.80 25.58 7.17
CA LEU A 245 -3.56 24.96 6.07
C LEU A 245 -3.79 25.90 4.87
N GLU A 246 -4.10 27.17 5.12
CA GLU A 246 -4.32 28.14 4.03
C GLU A 246 -3.01 28.46 3.27
N PRO A 247 -1.89 28.82 3.94
CA PRO A 247 -0.60 28.96 3.26
C PRO A 247 -0.19 27.73 2.45
N TRP A 248 -0.35 26.53 3.01
CA TRP A 248 -0.03 25.28 2.30
C TRP A 248 -0.96 25.01 1.11
N GLY A 249 -2.21 25.47 1.17
CA GLY A 249 -3.12 25.40 0.04
C GLY A 249 -2.66 26.26 -1.14
N LYS A 250 -2.09 27.44 -0.85
CA LYS A 250 -1.58 28.38 -1.87
C LYS A 250 -0.34 27.87 -2.60
N THR A 251 0.43 26.94 -2.03
CA THR A 251 1.57 26.29 -2.70
C THR A 251 1.16 25.11 -3.59
N GLY A 252 -0.14 24.90 -3.80
CA GLY A 252 -0.71 23.82 -4.60
C GLY A 252 -0.88 22.50 -3.84
N GLY A 253 -0.54 22.45 -2.54
CA GLY A 253 -0.67 21.23 -1.74
C GLY A 253 0.25 20.09 -2.17
N ASN A 254 1.40 20.40 -2.78
CA ASN A 254 2.38 19.43 -3.29
C ASN A 254 3.32 18.88 -2.19
N GLU A 255 2.88 18.95 -0.93
CA GLU A 255 3.69 18.63 0.24
C GLU A 255 2.85 17.79 1.21
N ILE A 256 3.49 16.84 1.88
CA ILE A 256 2.93 16.17 3.05
C ILE A 256 3.72 16.57 4.30
N TYR A 257 3.04 16.65 5.43
CA TYR A 257 3.59 17.09 6.70
C TYR A 257 3.55 15.96 7.72
N VAL A 258 4.67 15.28 7.89
CA VAL A 258 4.84 14.11 8.75
C VAL A 258 4.76 14.48 10.23
N LEU A 259 4.02 13.67 10.98
CA LEU A 259 4.03 13.60 12.44
C LEU A 259 4.94 12.44 12.84
N PRO A 260 6.09 12.68 13.50
CA PRO A 260 6.91 11.61 14.04
C PRO A 260 6.14 10.71 14.99
N ALA A 261 6.46 9.42 14.97
CA ALA A 261 5.73 8.40 15.69
C ALA A 261 6.60 7.80 16.80
N PHE A 262 6.10 7.84 18.02
CA PHE A 262 6.83 7.38 19.20
C PHE A 262 6.09 6.27 19.93
N GLN A 263 6.83 5.48 20.70
CA GLN A 263 6.29 4.50 21.62
C GLN A 263 7.12 4.44 22.91
N MET A 264 6.52 3.87 23.95
CA MET A 264 7.15 3.58 25.24
C MET A 264 6.53 2.32 25.83
N GLN A 265 7.36 1.49 26.47
CA GLN A 265 6.89 0.24 27.13
C GLN A 265 6.15 0.51 28.44
N ASP A 266 6.59 1.53 29.18
CA ASP A 266 6.03 1.89 30.49
C ASP A 266 4.75 2.71 30.33
N LYS A 267 3.60 2.04 30.46
CA LYS A 267 2.27 2.66 30.31
C LYS A 267 1.90 3.60 31.46
N GLU A 268 2.55 3.49 32.63
CA GLU A 268 2.20 4.29 33.82
C GLU A 268 2.59 5.76 33.66
N LYS A 269 3.62 6.04 32.85
CA LYS A 269 4.07 7.41 32.55
C LYS A 269 3.10 8.22 31.69
N GLY A 270 2.09 7.57 31.11
CA GLY A 270 1.12 8.21 30.25
C GLY A 270 1.70 8.73 28.92
N ILE A 271 0.82 9.28 28.09
CA ILE A 271 1.20 9.81 26.78
C ILE A 271 1.65 11.26 26.95
N PRO A 272 2.85 11.66 26.48
CA PRO A 272 3.32 13.04 26.58
C PRO A 272 2.36 14.05 25.93
N ARG A 273 2.18 15.21 26.55
CA ARG A 273 1.29 16.27 26.05
C ARG A 273 1.94 17.16 25.00
N ASN A 274 3.26 17.30 25.06
CA ASN A 274 4.02 18.16 24.16
C ASN A 274 5.45 17.65 24.00
N LYS A 275 6.21 18.28 23.10
CA LYS A 275 7.60 17.91 22.79
C LYS A 275 8.50 17.97 24.02
N MET A 276 8.35 18.97 24.87
CA MET A 276 9.18 19.13 26.07
C MET A 276 9.01 17.94 27.03
N GLU A 277 7.77 17.53 27.28
CA GLU A 277 7.48 16.33 28.08
C GLU A 277 8.03 15.07 27.42
N LEU A 278 7.88 14.91 26.11
CA LEU A 278 8.41 13.76 25.38
C LEU A 278 9.94 13.68 25.51
N LEU A 279 10.65 14.80 25.38
CA LEU A 279 12.10 14.85 25.53
C LEU A 279 12.54 14.53 26.97
N SER A 280 11.74 14.92 27.98
CA SER A 280 12.04 14.64 29.38
C SER A 280 12.00 13.14 29.73
N LEU A 281 11.33 12.32 28.92
CA LEU A 281 11.32 10.86 29.08
C LEU A 281 12.67 10.21 28.72
N GLY A 282 13.54 10.92 28.00
CA GLY A 282 14.88 10.47 27.66
C GLY A 282 14.88 9.09 26.99
N PRO A 283 15.62 8.09 27.53
CA PRO A 283 15.73 6.77 26.93
C PRO A 283 14.47 5.90 27.06
N ALA A 284 13.45 6.33 27.82
CA ALA A 284 12.20 5.58 27.96
C ALA A 284 11.31 5.67 26.71
N VAL A 285 11.53 6.68 25.86
CA VAL A 285 10.79 6.85 24.60
C VAL A 285 11.67 6.49 23.42
N SER A 286 11.08 5.79 22.46
CA SER A 286 11.73 5.38 21.20
C SER A 286 10.83 5.74 20.02
N GLN A 287 11.39 5.71 18.80
CA GLN A 287 10.55 5.66 17.60
C GLN A 287 9.64 4.42 17.66
N VAL A 288 8.53 4.45 16.93
CA VAL A 288 7.62 3.30 16.88
C VAL A 288 8.24 2.10 16.14
N HIS A 289 7.84 0.88 16.55
CA HIS A 289 8.27 -0.42 16.00
C HIS A 289 9.81 -0.59 15.82
N PRO A 290 10.65 -0.24 16.81
CA PRO A 290 12.11 -0.35 16.70
C PRO A 290 12.62 -1.81 16.68
N GLU A 291 11.77 -2.78 17.01
CA GLU A 291 12.16 -4.18 17.15
C GLU A 291 12.26 -4.95 15.83
N LYS A 292 13.15 -5.94 15.78
CA LYS A 292 13.25 -6.95 14.71
C LYS A 292 13.47 -6.37 13.30
N GLY A 293 14.17 -5.23 13.19
CA GLY A 293 14.47 -4.61 11.88
C GLY A 293 13.31 -3.82 11.26
N ARG A 294 12.21 -3.63 12.00
CA ARG A 294 11.07 -2.79 11.58
C ARG A 294 11.34 -1.29 11.76
N ASP A 295 12.47 -0.95 12.38
CA ASP A 295 12.92 0.42 12.57
C ASP A 295 13.05 1.19 11.26
N ILE A 296 13.33 0.49 10.15
CA ILE A 296 13.44 1.08 8.82
C ILE A 296 12.13 1.70 8.33
N ALA A 297 10.96 1.27 8.83
CA ALA A 297 9.68 1.89 8.46
C ALA A 297 9.56 3.32 8.98
N HIS A 298 10.32 3.72 10.00
CA HIS A 298 10.17 5.04 10.63
C HIS A 298 11.47 5.84 10.78
N LYS A 299 12.64 5.21 10.69
CA LYS A 299 13.95 5.87 10.96
C LYS A 299 14.24 7.08 10.07
N TYR A 300 13.65 7.15 8.87
CA TYR A 300 13.84 8.24 7.91
C TYR A 300 13.23 9.58 8.35
N THR A 301 12.48 9.59 9.46
CA THR A 301 12.05 10.83 10.13
C THR A 301 13.22 11.71 10.57
N ASP A 302 14.41 11.10 10.77
CA ASP A 302 15.58 11.74 11.39
C ASP A 302 15.22 12.27 12.79
N TYR A 303 14.97 11.34 13.71
CA TYR A 303 14.53 11.65 15.08
C TYR A 303 15.53 12.52 15.84
N GLU A 304 16.83 12.36 15.59
CA GLU A 304 17.86 13.18 16.23
C GLU A 304 17.78 14.64 15.78
N ARG A 305 17.59 14.89 14.47
CA ARG A 305 17.29 16.23 13.98
C ARG A 305 15.95 16.74 14.53
N TRP A 306 14.92 15.89 14.59
CA TRP A 306 13.61 16.30 15.09
C TRP A 306 13.69 16.81 16.54
N ARG A 307 14.43 16.13 17.42
CA ARG A 307 14.55 16.47 18.85
C ARG A 307 15.02 17.91 19.06
N VAL A 308 15.87 18.44 18.19
CA VAL A 308 16.46 19.79 18.30
C VAL A 308 15.83 20.83 17.37
N SER A 309 14.99 20.41 16.42
CA SER A 309 14.39 21.32 15.43
C SER A 309 13.20 22.09 15.99
N SER A 310 13.14 23.39 15.73
CA SER A 310 11.94 24.24 15.93
C SER A 310 11.22 24.57 14.62
N GLU A 311 11.83 24.27 13.48
CA GLU A 311 11.32 24.58 12.15
C GLU A 311 10.97 23.32 11.37
N ILE A 312 10.00 23.43 10.46
CA ILE A 312 9.66 22.38 9.52
C ILE A 312 10.87 22.12 8.61
N TYR A 313 11.23 20.84 8.43
CA TYR A 313 12.32 20.46 7.56
C TYR A 313 11.93 19.40 6.54
N GLU A 314 12.47 19.51 5.33
CA GLU A 314 12.30 18.52 4.27
C GLU A 314 13.26 17.34 4.48
N ILE A 315 12.76 16.14 4.17
CA ILE A 315 13.54 14.90 4.09
C ILE A 315 13.42 14.29 2.69
N GLN A 316 14.43 13.53 2.30
CA GLN A 316 14.35 12.69 1.12
C GLN A 316 13.60 11.41 1.47
N TYR A 317 12.51 11.12 0.77
CA TYR A 317 11.81 9.84 0.91
C TYR A 317 12.73 8.66 0.58
N ARG A 318 12.62 7.59 1.36
CA ARG A 318 13.26 6.30 1.10
C ARG A 318 12.26 5.19 1.39
N MET A 319 12.13 4.23 0.49
CA MET A 319 11.29 3.04 0.75
C MET A 319 12.01 2.13 1.76
N PRO A 320 11.32 1.52 2.75
CA PRO A 320 9.87 1.43 2.95
C PRO A 320 9.34 2.39 4.04
N TYR A 321 9.63 3.69 3.97
CA TYR A 321 9.17 4.65 4.98
C TYR A 321 7.63 4.73 5.06
N GLU A 322 7.08 4.54 6.27
CA GLU A 322 5.65 4.53 6.60
C GLU A 322 5.27 5.62 7.63
N PRO A 323 5.43 6.91 7.32
CA PRO A 323 5.05 7.98 8.24
C PRO A 323 3.53 8.10 8.41
N TYR A 324 3.13 8.72 9.51
CA TYR A 324 1.82 9.36 9.65
C TYR A 324 1.95 10.82 9.27
N TYR A 325 0.97 11.39 8.57
CA TYR A 325 1.15 12.73 8.01
C TYR A 325 -0.16 13.47 7.76
N VAL A 326 -0.04 14.79 7.69
CA VAL A 326 -1.06 15.69 7.17
C VAL A 326 -0.86 15.84 5.66
N ALA A 327 -1.92 15.72 4.88
CA ALA A 327 -1.86 15.98 3.45
C ALA A 327 -3.19 16.51 2.90
N ASN A 328 -3.11 17.11 1.72
CA ASN A 328 -4.29 17.47 0.95
C ASN A 328 -4.95 16.21 0.36
N LYS A 329 -6.29 16.20 0.25
CA LYS A 329 -7.08 15.07 -0.24
C LYS A 329 -6.74 14.59 -1.66
N ARG A 330 -5.97 15.38 -2.43
CA ARG A 330 -5.49 15.06 -3.78
C ARG A 330 -4.39 14.00 -3.84
N ILE A 331 -3.86 13.54 -2.70
CA ILE A 331 -2.82 12.51 -2.70
C ILE A 331 -3.32 11.17 -3.31
N PRO A 332 -2.40 10.34 -3.83
CA PRO A 332 -2.71 8.97 -4.22
C PRO A 332 -3.41 8.17 -3.12
N ARG A 333 -4.34 7.31 -3.55
CA ARG A 333 -5.07 6.38 -2.68
C ARG A 333 -4.23 5.13 -2.40
N TYR A 334 -4.61 4.40 -1.36
CA TYR A 334 -3.99 3.13 -1.01
C TYR A 334 -4.34 2.04 -2.04
N GLU A 335 -3.39 1.18 -2.37
CA GLU A 335 -3.59 0.08 -3.32
C GLU A 335 -4.45 -1.03 -2.68
N SER A 336 -5.70 -1.13 -3.12
CA SER A 336 -6.70 -2.06 -2.57
C SER A 336 -6.46 -3.53 -2.90
N ALA A 337 -5.52 -3.84 -3.81
CA ALA A 337 -5.01 -5.18 -4.03
C ALA A 337 -4.23 -5.73 -2.82
N PHE A 338 -3.65 -4.84 -2.00
CA PHE A 338 -3.06 -5.21 -0.72
C PHE A 338 -4.14 -5.28 0.35
N VAL A 339 -4.41 -6.52 0.76
CA VAL A 339 -5.38 -6.89 1.77
C VAL A 339 -4.60 -7.37 3.00
N GLY A 340 -5.07 -7.02 4.19
CA GLY A 340 -4.41 -7.35 5.44
C GLY A 340 -3.20 -6.49 5.77
N TYR A 341 -2.35 -6.98 6.68
CA TYR A 341 -1.20 -6.22 7.19
C TYR A 341 0.03 -6.36 6.30
N GLY A 342 0.29 -5.37 5.43
CA GLY A 342 1.53 -5.35 4.66
C GLY A 342 1.46 -4.61 3.35
N ASN A 343 2.57 -3.95 2.96
CA ASN A 343 2.68 -3.10 1.77
C ASN A 343 1.62 -1.99 1.70
N ASP A 344 0.91 -1.74 2.80
CA ASP A 344 -0.25 -0.88 2.88
C ASP A 344 0.17 0.59 2.90
N LYS A 345 0.81 1.03 3.99
CA LYS A 345 1.37 2.38 4.13
C LYS A 345 2.61 2.54 3.27
N THR A 346 3.48 1.53 3.21
CA THR A 346 4.67 1.55 2.34
C THR A 346 4.30 1.83 0.89
N GLY A 347 3.32 1.10 0.33
CA GLY A 347 2.93 1.25 -1.07
C GLY A 347 2.37 2.63 -1.36
N GLN A 348 1.49 3.12 -0.49
CA GLN A 348 0.88 4.43 -0.65
C GLN A 348 1.88 5.58 -0.48
N CYS A 349 2.80 5.50 0.50
CA CYS A 349 3.87 6.48 0.66
C CYS A 349 4.81 6.50 -0.55
N TYR A 350 5.15 5.33 -1.08
CA TYR A 350 5.94 5.26 -2.32
C TYR A 350 5.23 5.96 -3.48
N GLU A 351 3.92 5.72 -3.66
CA GLU A 351 3.17 6.35 -4.73
C GLU A 351 3.01 7.87 -4.54
N VAL A 352 2.78 8.33 -3.31
CA VAL A 352 2.76 9.76 -2.93
C VAL A 352 4.07 10.44 -3.34
N TRP A 353 5.22 9.83 -3.01
CA TRP A 353 6.52 10.35 -3.46
C TRP A 353 6.66 10.35 -4.99
N ARG A 354 6.21 9.30 -5.68
CA ARG A 354 6.21 9.24 -7.16
C ARG A 354 5.33 10.31 -7.81
N SER A 355 4.30 10.78 -7.10
CA SER A 355 3.50 11.95 -7.50
C SER A 355 4.19 13.31 -7.32
N ARG A 356 5.50 13.30 -7.00
CA ARG A 356 6.36 14.48 -6.76
C ARG A 356 6.04 15.28 -5.50
N MET A 357 5.36 14.65 -4.53
CA MET A 357 5.12 15.29 -3.25
C MET A 357 6.37 15.31 -2.39
N LYS A 358 6.58 16.44 -1.70
CA LYS A 358 7.70 16.61 -0.77
C LYS A 358 7.32 16.15 0.64
N TYR A 359 8.25 15.50 1.31
CA TYR A 359 8.08 15.01 2.68
C TYR A 359 8.69 16.02 3.64
N LYS A 360 7.86 16.66 4.45
CA LYS A 360 8.29 17.64 5.45
C LYS A 360 7.93 17.17 6.85
N ILE A 361 8.83 17.31 7.81
CA ILE A 361 8.60 16.89 9.20
C ILE A 361 8.09 18.08 10.02
N LEU A 362 7.04 17.84 10.81
CA LEU A 362 6.51 18.83 11.76
C LEU A 362 7.30 18.78 13.09
N PRO A 363 7.91 19.91 13.53
CA PRO A 363 8.74 19.92 14.73
C PRO A 363 7.93 19.85 16.04
N ASP A 364 6.67 20.32 16.03
CA ASP A 364 5.82 20.48 17.22
C ASP A 364 4.62 19.53 17.28
N CYS A 365 4.50 18.65 16.27
CA CYS A 365 3.41 17.68 16.18
C CYS A 365 3.99 16.28 16.11
N PHE A 366 3.52 15.38 16.96
CA PHE A 366 3.87 13.96 16.96
C PHE A 366 2.65 13.11 17.32
N VAL A 367 2.75 11.82 17.03
CA VAL A 367 1.78 10.82 17.46
C VAL A 367 2.46 9.76 18.32
N PHE A 368 1.69 9.19 19.25
CA PHE A 368 2.17 8.23 20.22
C PHE A 368 1.36 6.94 20.12
N HIS A 369 2.04 5.82 19.93
CA HIS A 369 1.44 4.50 19.82
C HIS A 369 0.93 4.02 21.18
N MET A 370 -0.31 3.55 21.23
CA MET A 370 -0.87 2.86 22.37
C MET A 370 -0.79 1.35 22.17
N ASP A 371 0.07 0.69 22.94
CA ASP A 371 0.23 -0.75 22.93
C ASP A 371 -1.11 -1.49 23.10
N HIS A 372 -1.42 -2.33 22.12
CA HIS A 372 -2.63 -3.12 22.05
C HIS A 372 -2.32 -4.59 21.67
N PRO A 373 -3.19 -5.55 22.00
CA PRO A 373 -3.08 -6.92 21.50
C PRO A 373 -3.20 -6.96 19.97
N ARG A 374 -2.55 -7.94 19.32
CA ARG A 374 -2.76 -8.17 17.89
C ARG A 374 -4.23 -8.48 17.60
N GLY A 375 -4.74 -7.95 16.50
CA GLY A 375 -6.11 -8.23 16.07
C GLY A 375 -6.26 -9.68 15.58
N ASP A 376 -7.43 -10.28 15.79
CA ASP A 376 -7.68 -11.68 15.44
C ASP A 376 -7.66 -11.95 13.91
N TRP A 377 -7.73 -10.89 13.09
CA TRP A 377 -7.73 -10.97 11.62
C TRP A 377 -6.38 -11.37 11.00
N LEU A 378 -5.26 -11.23 11.73
CA LEU A 378 -3.92 -11.51 11.20
C LEU A 378 -3.72 -12.94 10.64
N LYS A 379 -4.51 -13.91 11.11
CA LYS A 379 -4.32 -15.33 10.73
C LYS A 379 -4.61 -15.59 9.25
N PHE A 380 -5.57 -14.88 8.64
CA PHE A 380 -5.98 -15.09 7.24
C PHE A 380 -5.16 -14.26 6.25
N ASP A 381 -4.60 -13.14 6.70
CA ASP A 381 -3.97 -12.13 5.84
C ASP A 381 -2.55 -12.52 5.39
N THR A 382 -1.82 -13.29 6.20
CA THR A 382 -0.38 -13.56 5.95
C THR A 382 -0.15 -14.42 4.71
N GLU A 383 -1.02 -15.39 4.41
CA GLU A 383 -0.91 -16.19 3.18
C GLU A 383 -1.25 -15.38 1.92
N TRP A 384 -2.26 -14.52 1.97
CA TRP A 384 -2.62 -13.64 0.85
C TRP A 384 -1.48 -12.67 0.51
N ILE A 385 -0.77 -12.14 1.52
CA ILE A 385 0.33 -11.21 1.29
C ILE A 385 1.55 -11.91 0.67
N ILE A 386 1.88 -13.12 1.15
CA ILE A 386 3.09 -13.84 0.72
C ILE A 386 2.86 -14.60 -0.60
N ARG A 387 1.65 -15.15 -0.80
CA ARG A 387 1.34 -16.07 -1.91
C ARG A 387 0.19 -15.58 -2.80
N GLY A 388 -0.39 -14.43 -2.47
CA GLY A 388 -1.44 -13.85 -3.30
C GLY A 388 -0.90 -13.38 -4.64
N PRO A 389 -1.81 -13.21 -5.62
CA PRO A 389 -1.45 -12.85 -6.99
C PRO A 389 -0.94 -11.39 -7.13
N SER A 390 -1.12 -10.56 -6.10
CA SER A 390 -0.74 -9.14 -6.08
C SER A 390 0.50 -8.92 -5.22
N THR A 391 1.67 -8.84 -5.85
CA THR A 391 2.95 -8.63 -5.15
C THR A 391 3.34 -7.15 -5.09
N LEU A 392 4.21 -6.81 -4.14
CA LEU A 392 4.82 -5.47 -4.07
C LEU A 392 5.56 -5.14 -5.38
N GLU A 393 6.23 -6.12 -5.98
CA GLU A 393 6.93 -5.94 -7.25
C GLU A 393 6.01 -5.44 -8.36
N THR A 394 4.87 -6.13 -8.51
CA THR A 394 3.89 -5.81 -9.54
C THR A 394 3.32 -4.41 -9.30
N PHE A 395 3.02 -4.06 -8.04
CA PHE A 395 2.59 -2.70 -7.71
C PHE A 395 3.65 -1.65 -8.05
N LEU A 396 4.92 -1.89 -7.72
CA LEU A 396 6.00 -0.96 -8.03
C LEU A 396 6.20 -0.78 -9.53
N LYS A 397 6.04 -1.85 -10.32
CA LYS A 397 6.01 -1.82 -11.79
C LYS A 397 4.87 -0.93 -12.29
N GLU A 398 3.66 -1.15 -11.79
CA GLU A 398 2.45 -0.38 -12.17
C GLU A 398 2.58 1.11 -11.82
N VAL A 399 3.03 1.43 -10.61
CA VAL A 399 3.27 2.83 -10.19
C VAL A 399 4.39 3.45 -11.02
N HIS A 400 5.47 2.71 -11.29
CA HIS A 400 6.54 3.23 -12.14
C HIS A 400 5.98 3.67 -13.48
N VAL A 401 5.29 2.77 -14.20
CA VAL A 401 4.64 3.04 -15.49
C VAL A 401 3.67 4.23 -15.41
N ARG A 402 2.85 4.31 -14.35
CA ARG A 402 1.86 5.38 -14.16
C ARG A 402 2.49 6.78 -14.10
N TYR A 403 3.62 6.91 -13.42
CA TYR A 403 4.29 8.21 -13.21
C TYR A 403 5.45 8.47 -14.17
N THR A 404 5.88 7.48 -14.96
CA THR A 404 6.78 7.69 -16.10
C THR A 404 6.02 7.96 -17.40
N GLY A 405 4.94 7.24 -17.68
CA GLY A 405 4.22 7.27 -18.96
C GLY A 405 3.32 8.47 -19.22
N ASN A 406 3.25 9.45 -18.32
CA ASN A 406 2.34 10.60 -18.44
C ASN A 406 3.10 11.92 -18.24
N LYS A 407 3.88 12.35 -19.26
CA LYS A 407 4.39 13.73 -19.36
C LYS A 407 4.00 14.38 -20.68
N SER A 408 2.80 14.95 -20.71
CA SER A 408 2.39 15.97 -21.69
C SER A 408 2.79 17.39 -21.27
N THR A 409 3.92 17.57 -20.58
CA THR A 409 4.53 18.88 -20.33
C THR A 409 6.06 18.84 -20.45
N PRO A 410 6.68 19.70 -21.28
CA PRO A 410 8.12 19.84 -21.36
C PRO A 410 8.61 20.73 -20.22
N HIS A 411 9.25 20.13 -19.21
CA HIS A 411 10.45 20.63 -18.53
C HIS A 411 10.78 19.72 -17.35
N GLU A 412 11.97 19.11 -17.46
CA GLU A 412 12.94 18.75 -16.42
C GLU A 412 12.48 17.98 -15.17
N ALA A 413 12.83 16.68 -15.23
CA ALA A 413 13.47 15.85 -14.19
C ALA A 413 12.82 14.46 -14.09
N GLY A 414 13.62 13.41 -14.35
CA GLY A 414 13.49 12.15 -13.63
C GLY A 414 13.14 10.86 -14.38
N VAL A 415 13.23 10.78 -15.71
CA VAL A 415 13.37 9.49 -16.40
C VAL A 415 14.40 9.69 -17.52
N ASN A 416 15.53 9.01 -17.45
CA ASN A 416 16.49 8.92 -18.55
C ASN A 416 15.85 8.10 -19.68
N LEU A 417 15.04 8.76 -20.51
CA LEU A 417 14.45 8.17 -21.70
C LEU A 417 15.52 8.18 -22.81
N HIS A 418 15.98 6.99 -23.19
CA HIS A 418 16.89 6.77 -24.29
C HIS A 418 16.09 6.37 -25.54
N VAL A 419 16.17 7.18 -26.60
CA VAL A 419 15.59 6.83 -27.90
C VAL A 419 16.65 6.11 -28.71
N ILE A 420 16.43 4.83 -29.03
CA ILE A 420 17.42 4.01 -29.73
C ILE A 420 16.84 3.44 -31.02
N ALA A 421 17.69 3.25 -32.04
CA ALA A 421 17.36 2.42 -33.18
C ALA A 421 17.70 0.94 -32.89
N GLY A 422 16.72 0.06 -33.08
CA GLY A 422 16.93 -1.38 -33.16
C GLY A 422 17.55 -1.78 -34.50
N GLU A 423 18.14 -2.97 -34.54
CA GLU A 423 18.58 -3.62 -35.78
C GLU A 423 17.40 -3.99 -36.68
N GLN A 424 17.66 -4.29 -37.95
CA GLN A 424 16.62 -4.71 -38.88
C GLN A 424 15.99 -6.03 -38.40
N GLY A 425 14.65 -6.08 -38.31
CA GLY A 425 13.95 -7.27 -37.79
C GLY A 425 13.89 -7.38 -36.27
N GLU A 426 14.53 -6.45 -35.55
CA GLU A 426 14.60 -6.47 -34.10
C GLU A 426 13.33 -5.90 -33.44
N SER A 427 12.97 -6.44 -32.27
CA SER A 427 11.91 -5.88 -31.44
C SER A 427 12.48 -4.77 -30.55
N CYS A 428 11.64 -3.84 -30.08
CA CYS A 428 12.11 -2.83 -29.13
C CYS A 428 12.50 -3.42 -27.78
N GLU A 429 11.90 -4.54 -27.37
CA GLU A 429 12.31 -5.28 -26.18
C GLU A 429 13.77 -5.73 -26.26
N ASP A 430 14.17 -6.37 -27.38
CA ASP A 430 15.57 -6.81 -27.55
C ASP A 430 16.53 -5.64 -27.72
N ALA A 431 16.14 -4.63 -28.50
CA ALA A 431 16.98 -3.47 -28.77
C ALA A 431 17.36 -2.73 -27.48
N CYS A 432 16.38 -2.55 -26.57
CA CYS A 432 16.61 -1.97 -25.25
C CYS A 432 17.44 -2.91 -24.37
N LEU A 433 17.12 -4.21 -24.37
CA LEU A 433 17.78 -5.20 -23.53
C LEU A 433 19.28 -5.32 -23.82
N LYS A 434 19.69 -5.28 -25.10
CA LYS A 434 21.10 -5.27 -25.53
C LYS A 434 21.91 -4.12 -24.93
N ARG A 435 21.25 -3.03 -24.55
CA ARG A 435 21.88 -1.84 -23.95
C ARG A 435 21.67 -1.76 -22.43
N ASN A 436 21.28 -2.88 -21.82
CA ASN A 436 20.90 -2.97 -20.41
C ASN A 436 19.75 -2.02 -20.00
N LEU A 437 18.84 -1.73 -20.93
CA LEU A 437 17.65 -0.92 -20.71
C LEU A 437 16.38 -1.80 -20.80
N SER A 438 15.24 -1.22 -20.44
CA SER A 438 13.91 -1.81 -20.62
C SER A 438 13.10 -0.95 -21.59
N CYS A 439 12.32 -1.59 -22.48
CA CYS A 439 11.46 -0.89 -23.42
C CYS A 439 10.31 -0.18 -22.71
N ARG A 440 10.03 1.04 -23.15
CA ARG A 440 9.05 1.97 -22.56
C ARG A 440 7.98 2.32 -23.58
N ALA A 441 7.16 1.34 -23.95
CA ALA A 441 6.07 1.50 -24.93
C ALA A 441 5.14 2.69 -24.63
N GLU A 442 5.01 3.07 -23.36
CA GLU A 442 4.26 4.24 -22.89
C GLU A 442 4.79 5.56 -23.48
N HIS A 443 6.09 5.66 -23.75
CA HIS A 443 6.71 6.80 -24.43
C HIS A 443 6.68 6.68 -25.96
N GLY A 444 5.88 5.74 -26.50
CA GLY A 444 5.68 5.55 -27.93
C GLY A 444 5.22 6.83 -28.63
N LEU A 445 4.34 7.61 -28.00
CA LEU A 445 3.89 8.90 -28.54
C LEU A 445 5.03 9.95 -28.56
N GLU A 446 5.90 9.95 -27.55
CA GLU A 446 7.01 10.89 -27.45
C GLU A 446 8.10 10.63 -28.49
N VAL A 447 8.29 9.37 -28.89
CA VAL A 447 9.24 8.99 -29.95
C VAL A 447 8.60 9.01 -31.34
N ASN A 448 7.28 9.16 -31.43
CA ASN A 448 6.53 9.26 -32.68
C ASN A 448 6.63 10.67 -33.29
N ASP A 449 7.83 11.20 -33.31
CA ASP A 449 8.19 12.49 -33.89
C ASP A 449 9.28 12.28 -34.94
N CYS A 450 9.12 12.94 -36.08
CA CYS A 450 9.98 12.66 -37.21
C CYS A 450 11.45 13.08 -36.97
N GLU A 451 11.68 14.21 -36.29
CA GLU A 451 13.04 14.68 -36.01
C GLU A 451 13.74 13.77 -35.00
N ARG A 452 13.01 13.30 -33.99
CA ARG A 452 13.52 12.28 -33.05
C ARG A 452 13.84 10.95 -33.73
N VAL A 453 13.00 10.52 -34.66
CA VAL A 453 13.22 9.30 -35.45
C VAL A 453 14.47 9.43 -36.31
N LYS A 454 14.67 10.58 -36.97
CA LYS A 454 15.89 10.88 -37.73
C LYS A 454 17.12 10.86 -36.84
N GLU A 455 17.07 11.51 -35.68
CA GLU A 455 18.18 11.56 -34.73
C GLU A 455 18.58 10.15 -34.27
N ALA A 456 17.59 9.31 -33.93
CA ALA A 456 17.84 7.95 -33.46
C ALA A 456 18.40 7.01 -34.54
N LEU A 457 17.96 7.18 -35.79
CA LEU A 457 18.35 6.34 -36.93
C LEU A 457 19.60 6.86 -37.67
N GLY A 458 20.01 8.11 -37.41
CA GLY A 458 21.13 8.76 -38.08
C GLY A 458 20.97 8.77 -39.60
N GLY A 459 22.06 8.45 -40.32
CA GLY A 459 22.14 8.49 -41.78
C GLY A 459 21.18 7.56 -42.54
N LEU A 460 20.48 6.65 -41.85
CA LEU A 460 19.40 5.84 -42.46
C LEU A 460 18.18 6.69 -42.83
N CYS A 461 18.01 7.85 -42.18
CA CYS A 461 16.82 8.68 -42.25
C CYS A 461 17.09 10.06 -42.87
N GLU A 462 17.97 10.16 -43.87
CA GLU A 462 18.26 11.44 -44.54
C GLU A 462 17.15 11.92 -45.50
N GLY A 463 16.19 11.04 -45.82
CA GLY A 463 15.08 11.30 -46.75
C GLY A 463 13.80 11.86 -46.09
N SER A 464 12.70 11.83 -46.86
CA SER A 464 11.37 12.24 -46.38
C SER A 464 10.79 11.24 -45.39
N CYS A 465 10.00 11.74 -44.47
CA CYS A 465 9.40 11.00 -43.37
C CYS A 465 7.90 10.99 -43.55
N SER A 466 7.30 9.81 -43.61
CA SER A 466 5.90 9.65 -43.97
C SER A 466 5.03 9.42 -42.74
N GLN A 467 3.89 10.11 -42.73
CA GLN A 467 2.80 9.96 -41.77
C GLN A 467 1.61 9.19 -42.37
N ALA A 468 1.84 8.42 -43.44
CA ALA A 468 0.76 7.76 -44.19
C ALA A 468 0.41 6.35 -43.68
N LEU A 469 1.16 5.83 -42.70
CA LEU A 469 0.99 4.47 -42.17
C LEU A 469 0.71 4.50 -40.66
N PHE A 470 0.04 3.46 -40.19
CA PHE A 470 -0.27 3.25 -38.77
C PHE A 470 -0.02 1.78 -38.42
N GLY A 471 0.39 1.54 -37.18
CA GLY A 471 0.72 0.19 -36.71
C GLY A 471 1.53 0.24 -35.41
N ASN A 472 1.37 -0.79 -34.58
CA ASN A 472 2.07 -0.92 -33.29
C ASN A 472 3.59 -1.15 -33.45
N ASP A 473 4.06 -1.40 -34.67
CA ASP A 473 5.45 -1.55 -35.06
C ASP A 473 6.18 -0.23 -35.37
N LEU A 474 5.44 0.86 -35.51
CA LEU A 474 5.97 2.21 -35.76
C LEU A 474 6.30 2.94 -34.44
N PRO A 475 7.24 3.92 -34.44
CA PRO A 475 7.98 4.44 -35.59
C PRO A 475 9.19 3.57 -35.98
N ALA A 476 9.57 3.64 -37.25
CA ALA A 476 10.63 2.81 -37.81
C ALA A 476 11.21 3.38 -39.12
N PHE A 477 12.39 2.91 -39.52
CA PHE A 477 12.84 2.98 -40.90
C PHE A 477 12.46 1.68 -41.62
N ASN A 478 11.81 1.79 -42.77
CA ASN A 478 11.44 0.63 -43.57
C ASN A 478 12.34 0.53 -44.81
N HIS A 479 13.07 -0.58 -44.93
CA HIS A 479 14.03 -0.84 -46.01
C HIS A 479 13.36 -1.04 -47.36
N LYS A 480 12.17 -1.63 -47.40
CA LYS A 480 11.43 -1.88 -48.65
C LYS A 480 11.01 -0.58 -49.33
N TYR A 481 10.66 0.43 -48.54
CA TYR A 481 10.25 1.74 -49.03
C TYR A 481 11.37 2.78 -48.97
N ASN A 482 12.54 2.43 -48.39
CA ASN A 482 13.67 3.32 -48.14
C ASN A 482 13.21 4.63 -47.46
N MET A 483 12.39 4.50 -46.42
CA MET A 483 11.64 5.63 -45.85
C MET A 483 11.43 5.49 -44.35
N CYS A 484 11.53 6.62 -43.64
CA CYS A 484 11.15 6.71 -42.24
C CYS A 484 9.65 6.88 -42.09
N LEU A 485 9.10 6.17 -41.11
CA LEU A 485 7.68 6.07 -40.85
C LEU A 485 7.42 6.48 -39.41
N VAL A 486 6.50 7.41 -39.24
CA VAL A 486 5.87 7.69 -37.94
C VAL A 486 4.40 7.27 -38.03
N ASN A 487 3.86 6.83 -36.90
CA ASN A 487 2.51 6.35 -36.78
C ASN A 487 1.50 7.50 -36.91
N GLN A 488 0.56 7.40 -37.84
CA GLN A 488 -0.50 8.39 -38.04
C GLN A 488 -1.56 8.37 -36.92
N LYS A 489 -1.73 7.22 -36.26
CA LYS A 489 -2.77 6.98 -35.24
C LYS A 489 -2.18 6.38 -33.95
N PRO A 490 -1.24 7.07 -33.28
CA PRO A 490 -0.51 6.51 -32.14
C PRO A 490 -1.40 6.21 -30.93
N GLY A 491 -2.58 6.84 -30.81
CA GLY A 491 -3.56 6.55 -29.77
C GLY A 491 -4.39 5.28 -30.01
N GLU A 492 -4.67 4.93 -31.27
CA GLU A 492 -5.39 3.70 -31.64
C GLU A 492 -4.42 2.50 -31.76
N TYR A 493 -3.19 2.76 -32.19
CA TYR A 493 -2.14 1.76 -32.40
C TYR A 493 -0.88 2.11 -31.60
N PRO A 494 -0.88 1.94 -30.27
CA PRO A 494 0.27 2.29 -29.44
C PRO A 494 1.49 1.42 -29.78
N LEU A 495 2.69 1.97 -29.61
CA LEU A 495 3.94 1.23 -29.85
C LEU A 495 3.96 -0.06 -29.02
N SER A 496 4.26 -1.19 -29.65
CA SER A 496 4.46 -2.47 -28.97
C SER A 496 5.95 -2.76 -28.82
N CYS A 497 6.41 -3.11 -27.63
CA CYS A 497 7.80 -3.51 -27.42
C CYS A 497 8.16 -4.83 -28.11
N ARG A 498 7.19 -5.73 -28.28
CA ARG A 498 7.43 -7.14 -28.67
C ARG A 498 7.41 -7.39 -30.17
N ILE A 499 6.77 -6.51 -30.93
CA ILE A 499 6.61 -6.72 -32.37
C ILE A 499 7.96 -6.64 -33.07
N ARG A 500 8.20 -7.59 -33.97
CA ARG A 500 9.34 -7.63 -34.89
C ARG A 500 8.82 -7.35 -36.30
N GLN A 501 9.58 -6.58 -37.07
CA GLN A 501 9.29 -6.34 -38.48
C GLN A 501 10.54 -6.61 -39.33
N PRO A 502 10.56 -7.69 -40.13
CA PRO A 502 11.76 -8.12 -40.86
C PRO A 502 12.38 -7.05 -41.76
N ASP A 503 11.56 -6.17 -42.33
CA ASP A 503 11.99 -5.13 -43.27
C ASP A 503 12.20 -3.77 -42.59
N SER A 504 12.34 -3.71 -41.27
CA SER A 504 12.39 -2.43 -40.56
C SER A 504 13.36 -2.37 -39.39
N ASN A 505 13.99 -1.22 -39.22
CA ASN A 505 14.69 -0.82 -37.98
C ASN A 505 13.72 0.01 -37.14
N ARG A 506 13.33 -0.52 -35.99
CA ARG A 506 12.37 0.16 -35.10
C ARG A 506 13.05 1.24 -34.28
N VAL A 507 12.37 2.35 -34.05
CA VAL A 507 12.82 3.38 -33.09
C VAL A 507 12.12 3.14 -31.77
N CYS A 508 12.93 2.92 -30.74
CA CYS A 508 12.51 2.31 -29.49
C CYS A 508 12.73 3.27 -28.33
N PRO A 509 11.67 3.60 -27.57
CA PRO A 509 11.80 4.30 -26.30
C PRO A 509 12.31 3.31 -25.25
N CYS A 510 13.45 3.59 -24.63
CA CYS A 510 14.04 2.75 -23.59
C CYS A 510 14.32 3.56 -22.32
N GLY A 511 14.30 2.92 -21.16
CA GLY A 511 14.74 3.54 -19.91
C GLY A 511 15.46 2.54 -19.02
N GLU A 512 16.07 3.02 -17.95
CA GLU A 512 16.73 2.19 -16.93
C GLU A 512 15.83 1.03 -16.50
N LYS A 513 16.40 -0.16 -16.29
CA LYS A 513 15.63 -1.31 -15.77
C LYS A 513 15.08 -0.97 -14.39
N LEU A 514 13.82 -1.35 -14.15
CA LEU A 514 13.16 -1.10 -12.87
C LEU A 514 13.96 -1.72 -11.70
N GLU A 515 14.55 -2.91 -11.88
CA GLU A 515 15.39 -3.55 -10.86
C GLU A 515 16.63 -2.73 -10.50
N GLN A 516 17.28 -2.11 -11.49
CA GLN A 516 18.45 -1.25 -11.26
C GLN A 516 18.03 0.05 -10.55
N TRP A 517 16.94 0.67 -11.00
CA TRP A 517 16.39 1.87 -10.37
C TRP A 517 15.88 1.61 -8.94
N LEU A 518 15.19 0.48 -8.71
CA LEU A 518 14.78 0.02 -7.38
C LEU A 518 16.03 -0.20 -6.52
N THR A 519 17.07 -0.86 -7.01
CA THR A 519 18.32 -1.05 -6.24
C THR A 519 18.98 0.28 -5.86
N GLU A 520 18.92 1.30 -6.71
CA GLU A 520 19.49 2.62 -6.43
C GLU A 520 18.68 3.45 -5.42
N HIS A 521 17.35 3.26 -5.40
CA HIS A 521 16.42 4.01 -4.55
C HIS A 521 15.96 3.24 -3.31
N TRP A 522 16.31 1.97 -3.20
CA TRP A 522 16.15 1.14 -2.01
C TRP A 522 17.33 1.34 -1.07
N VAL A 523 17.09 1.05 0.20
CA VAL A 523 18.05 1.22 1.28
C VAL A 523 19.16 0.16 1.12
N GLU A 524 20.41 0.53 1.39
CA GLU A 524 21.58 -0.35 1.31
C GLU A 524 21.38 -1.70 2.03
N GLU A 525 20.65 -1.69 3.14
CA GLU A 525 20.29 -2.87 3.95
C GLU A 525 19.39 -3.87 3.20
N ILE A 526 18.72 -3.43 2.14
CA ILE A 526 17.81 -4.23 1.31
C ILE A 526 18.39 -4.48 -0.09
N LYS A 527 19.37 -3.68 -0.55
CA LYS A 527 20.03 -3.85 -1.86
C LYS A 527 20.62 -5.25 -2.09
N ASN A 528 20.94 -5.98 -1.02
CA ASN A 528 21.56 -7.31 -1.07
C ASN A 528 20.57 -8.47 -0.92
N LYS A 529 19.25 -8.21 -0.87
CA LYS A 529 18.21 -9.24 -0.77
C LYS A 529 17.37 -9.25 -2.03
N SER A 530 16.87 -10.42 -2.44
CA SER A 530 15.78 -10.46 -3.41
C SER A 530 14.53 -9.80 -2.83
N LEU A 531 13.63 -9.31 -3.68
CA LEU A 531 12.37 -8.70 -3.22
C LEU A 531 11.51 -9.69 -2.43
N GLU A 532 11.51 -10.96 -2.84
CA GLU A 532 10.85 -12.05 -2.14
C GLU A 532 11.48 -12.30 -0.76
N GLU A 533 12.81 -12.35 -0.68
CA GLU A 533 13.54 -12.49 0.59
C GLU A 533 13.27 -11.32 1.53
N PHE A 534 13.19 -10.10 1.00
CA PHE A 534 12.81 -8.92 1.76
C PHE A 534 11.40 -9.06 2.32
N GLN A 535 10.41 -9.38 1.48
CA GLN A 535 9.02 -9.57 1.92
C GLN A 535 8.92 -10.68 2.98
N LEU A 536 9.57 -11.82 2.76
CA LEU A 536 9.58 -12.93 3.73
C LEU A 536 10.26 -12.55 5.04
N THR A 537 11.30 -11.71 5.02
CA THR A 537 11.95 -11.22 6.25
C THR A 537 11.10 -10.14 6.94
N TRP A 538 10.42 -9.29 6.16
CA TRP A 538 9.62 -8.17 6.65
C TRP A 538 8.32 -8.63 7.31
N PHE A 539 7.71 -9.70 6.78
CA PHE A 539 6.44 -10.24 7.26
C PHE A 539 6.58 -11.32 8.35
N LYS A 540 7.78 -11.86 8.58
CA LYS A 540 8.09 -12.79 9.69
C LYS A 540 8.52 -12.01 10.94
#